data_AF-A0A4Q1ANN5-F1
#
_entry.id   AF-A0A4Q1ANN5-F1
#
_cell.length_a   1.000
_cell.length_b   1.000
_cell.length_c   1.000
_cell.angle_alpha   90.00
_cell.angle_beta   90.00
_cell.angle_gamma   90.00
#
_symmetry.space_group_name_H-M   'P 1'
#
loop_
_entity.id
_entity.type
_entity.pdbx_description
1 polymer ?
#
loop_
_entity_poly.entity_id
_entity_poly.type
_entity_poly.pdbx_seq_one_letter_code
_entity_poly.pdbx_strand_id
1 'polypeptide(L)'
;MSDFLSLIKESNYNLLEIYKQAPNETLITVAVLLALIALAYFFINHSIKKSTVLKEISKIDDIKTFDELNSKLVLFINEVPKRGEVVAKALDENKDKILFKSLKLLSTFSIKDKIKKYQIISKRFKQLSNSSLKYNNDKLTTYFKNKSLQLLSNELTNEINEYSSTTHFCQDEVANVNAIVQYANKQNSPWQILDVLFKNLNRFSFSYNIELFKFIEKLNKKESNQVYDYCKEKIDSIFTSGEDEVSVNILEYIYEKEEKEKVYEYIKTLTNASYLQYLYKVLFDKKDDLHLDLAFIANPTQIENEYKEYIDNSLTTNWRDKEHIEFVSKSPGVLDVLGHTEFRSLIERVDRIKTDIENNKKIEEALTIAKRAESIAIEAKSFNQSGSKKKKEKPVVQPRVD
;
A
#
# COMPACT_ATOMS: atom_id res chain seq x y z
N MET A 1 58.59 53.33 -18.47
CA MET A 1 58.80 51.91 -18.85
C MET A 1 60.25 51.62 -19.20
N SER A 2 60.98 52.50 -19.90
CA SER A 2 62.43 52.36 -20.19
C SER A 2 63.26 52.15 -18.93
N ASP A 3 62.98 52.94 -17.89
CA ASP A 3 63.81 53.02 -16.68
C ASP A 3 63.62 51.80 -15.77
N PHE A 4 62.45 51.16 -15.82
CA PHE A 4 62.19 49.90 -15.09
C PHE A 4 62.90 48.71 -15.76
N LEU A 5 62.94 48.68 -17.10
CA LEU A 5 63.63 47.63 -17.85
C LEU A 5 65.16 47.70 -17.72
N SER A 6 65.74 48.89 -17.59
CA SER A 6 67.15 49.05 -17.22
C SER A 6 67.40 48.59 -15.79
N LEU A 7 66.52 48.94 -14.84
CA LEU A 7 66.63 48.58 -13.43
C LEU A 7 66.50 47.06 -13.20
N ILE A 8 65.70 46.37 -14.01
CA ILE A 8 65.64 44.88 -14.04
C ILE A 8 66.99 44.26 -14.44
N LYS A 9 67.68 44.85 -15.42
CA LYS A 9 68.99 44.35 -15.90
C LYS A 9 70.11 44.63 -14.90
N GLU A 10 70.10 45.80 -14.27
CA GLU A 10 71.10 46.20 -13.27
C GLU A 10 71.00 45.39 -11.96
N SER A 11 69.79 44.99 -11.57
CA SER A 11 69.51 44.18 -10.38
C SER A 11 69.61 42.66 -10.62
N ASN A 12 70.14 42.24 -11.78
CA ASN A 12 70.24 40.83 -12.17
C ASN A 12 68.92 40.03 -11.98
N TYR A 13 67.78 40.66 -12.30
CA TYR A 13 66.44 40.07 -12.18
C TYR A 13 65.99 39.73 -10.75
N ASN A 14 66.65 40.26 -9.71
CA ASN A 14 66.25 40.05 -8.32
C ASN A 14 65.06 40.93 -7.91
N LEU A 15 63.86 40.35 -7.88
CA LEU A 15 62.61 41.02 -7.53
C LEU A 15 62.64 41.78 -6.20
N LEU A 16 63.41 41.30 -5.22
CA LEU A 16 63.53 41.93 -3.89
C LEU A 16 64.40 43.20 -3.94
N GLU A 17 65.40 43.26 -4.82
CA GLU A 17 66.24 44.44 -5.02
C GLU A 17 65.54 45.50 -5.88
N ILE A 18 64.79 45.07 -6.91
CA ILE A 18 63.96 45.94 -7.75
C ILE A 18 62.85 46.59 -6.92
N TYR A 19 62.19 45.82 -6.04
CA TYR A 19 61.15 46.32 -5.16
C TYR A 19 61.65 47.39 -4.17
N LYS A 20 62.89 47.26 -3.67
CA LYS A 20 63.50 48.24 -2.76
C LYS A 20 63.77 49.59 -3.44
N GLN A 21 64.05 49.59 -4.74
CA GLN A 21 64.39 50.80 -5.51
C GLN A 21 63.17 51.42 -6.20
N ALA A 22 62.19 50.60 -6.58
CA ALA A 22 61.02 50.99 -7.38
C ALA A 22 59.77 50.18 -6.94
N PRO A 23 59.24 50.41 -5.73
CA PRO A 23 58.19 49.55 -5.13
C PRO A 23 56.86 49.62 -5.89
N ASN A 24 56.47 50.79 -6.36
CA ASN A 24 55.22 50.99 -7.10
C ASN A 24 55.29 50.36 -8.50
N GLU A 25 56.37 50.58 -9.27
CA GLU A 25 56.52 49.95 -10.58
C GLU A 25 56.61 48.42 -10.50
N THR A 26 57.24 47.88 -9.45
CA THR A 26 57.32 46.44 -9.23
C THR A 26 55.95 45.83 -8.93
N LEU A 27 55.15 46.45 -8.04
CA LEU A 27 53.78 46.00 -7.75
C LEU A 27 52.86 46.07 -8.98
N ILE A 28 52.97 47.14 -9.78
CA ILE A 28 52.23 47.28 -11.05
C ILE A 28 52.62 46.15 -12.01
N THR A 29 53.92 45.87 -12.15
CA THR A 29 54.40 44.81 -13.05
C THR A 29 53.93 43.42 -12.60
N VAL A 30 54.00 43.10 -11.31
CA VAL A 30 53.50 41.84 -10.76
C VAL A 30 51.99 41.73 -10.94
N ALA A 31 51.23 42.82 -10.72
CA ALA A 31 49.78 42.84 -10.93
C ALA A 31 49.41 42.59 -12.41
N VAL A 32 50.14 43.19 -13.36
CA VAL A 32 49.96 42.94 -14.80
C VAL A 32 50.26 41.49 -15.13
N LEU A 33 51.31 40.90 -14.57
CA LEU A 33 51.69 39.51 -14.82
C LEU A 33 50.66 38.52 -14.25
N LEU A 34 50.15 38.78 -13.04
CA LEU A 34 49.04 38.01 -12.46
C LEU A 34 47.76 38.14 -13.29
N ALA A 35 47.45 39.33 -13.81
CA ALA A 35 46.32 39.54 -14.70
C ALA A 35 46.47 38.74 -16.01
N LEU A 36 47.67 38.70 -16.59
CA LEU A 36 47.95 37.89 -17.78
C LEU A 36 47.82 36.39 -17.50
N ILE A 37 48.28 35.89 -16.35
CA ILE A 37 48.10 34.50 -15.93
C ILE A 37 46.62 34.18 -15.76
N ALA A 38 45.86 35.07 -15.11
CA ALA A 38 44.43 34.90 -14.91
C ALA A 38 43.66 34.89 -16.25
N LEU A 39 44.02 35.77 -17.18
CA LEU A 39 43.47 35.80 -18.54
C LEU A 39 43.80 34.51 -19.30
N ALA A 40 45.06 34.07 -19.28
CA ALA A 40 45.48 32.83 -19.91
C ALA A 40 44.70 31.62 -19.36
N TYR A 41 44.62 31.52 -18.03
CA TYR A 41 43.82 30.47 -17.37
C TYR A 41 42.34 30.54 -17.77
N PHE A 42 41.75 31.74 -17.82
CA PHE A 42 40.36 31.93 -18.24
C PHE A 42 40.12 31.43 -19.67
N PHE A 43 40.97 31.82 -20.64
CA PHE A 43 40.82 31.40 -22.04
C PHE A 43 41.05 29.90 -22.23
N ILE A 44 42.06 29.33 -21.56
CA ILE A 44 42.34 27.88 -21.59
C ILE A 44 41.13 27.11 -21.04
N ASN A 45 40.66 27.48 -19.84
CA ASN A 45 39.53 26.82 -19.21
C ASN A 45 38.24 26.97 -20.03
N HIS A 46 38.03 28.14 -20.65
CA HIS A 46 36.91 28.36 -21.55
C HIS A 46 36.96 27.43 -22.77
N SER A 47 38.13 27.29 -23.40
CA SER A 47 38.33 26.44 -24.57
C SER A 47 38.14 24.95 -24.23
N ILE A 48 38.74 24.48 -23.13
CA ILE A 48 38.59 23.10 -22.65
C ILE A 48 37.12 22.78 -22.40
N LYS A 49 36.41 23.62 -21.63
CA LYS A 49 34.98 23.39 -21.33
C LYS A 49 34.11 23.42 -22.58
N LYS A 50 34.38 24.34 -23.52
CA LYS A 50 33.70 24.36 -24.82
C LYS A 50 33.90 23.05 -25.58
N SER A 51 35.14 22.57 -25.69
CA SER A 51 35.47 21.31 -26.37
C SER A 51 34.76 20.12 -25.71
N THR A 52 34.78 20.04 -24.37
CA THR A 52 34.07 19.00 -23.62
C THR A 52 32.59 19.01 -23.94
N VAL A 53 31.91 20.17 -23.86
CA VAL A 53 30.47 20.25 -24.14
C VAL A 53 30.15 19.82 -25.57
N LEU A 54 30.93 20.26 -26.56
CA LEU A 54 30.74 19.85 -27.96
C LEU A 54 30.91 18.34 -28.16
N LYS A 55 31.92 17.74 -27.50
CA LYS A 55 32.13 16.29 -27.50
C LYS A 55 30.97 15.53 -26.86
N GLU A 56 30.37 16.08 -25.81
CA GLU A 56 29.22 15.47 -25.15
C GLU A 56 27.94 15.59 -25.98
N ILE A 57 27.75 16.70 -26.70
CA ILE A 57 26.65 16.85 -27.66
C ILE A 57 26.80 15.83 -28.80
N SER A 58 27.99 15.64 -29.36
CA SER A 58 28.17 14.68 -30.46
C SER A 58 27.98 13.21 -30.06
N LYS A 59 27.99 12.91 -28.75
CA LYS A 59 27.84 11.56 -28.18
C LYS A 59 26.47 11.27 -27.59
N ILE A 60 25.43 12.03 -27.95
CA ILE A 60 24.06 11.79 -27.46
C ILE A 60 23.59 10.36 -27.75
N ASP A 61 23.97 9.81 -28.91
CA ASP A 61 23.55 8.48 -29.33
C ASP A 61 24.13 7.38 -28.41
N ASP A 62 25.28 7.63 -27.77
CA ASP A 62 25.99 6.70 -26.89
C ASP A 62 25.37 6.57 -25.49
N ILE A 63 24.48 7.49 -25.10
CA ILE A 63 23.88 7.54 -23.75
C ILE A 63 23.10 6.24 -23.47
N LYS A 64 23.32 5.58 -22.34
CA LYS A 64 22.64 4.29 -22.05
C LYS A 64 21.57 4.39 -20.98
N THR A 65 21.67 5.36 -20.10
CA THR A 65 20.80 5.46 -18.90
C THR A 65 20.13 6.81 -18.80
N PHE A 66 19.02 6.87 -18.07
CA PHE A 66 18.32 8.11 -17.79
C PHE A 66 19.17 9.09 -16.97
N ASP A 67 19.93 8.59 -16.00
CA ASP A 67 20.75 9.44 -15.14
C ASP A 67 21.91 10.08 -15.91
N GLU A 68 22.52 9.33 -16.81
CA GLU A 68 23.49 9.86 -17.76
C GLU A 68 22.86 10.97 -18.62
N LEU A 69 21.70 10.71 -19.24
CA LEU A 69 20.98 11.72 -20.02
C LEU A 69 20.72 13.00 -19.21
N ASN A 70 20.13 12.87 -18.02
CA ASN A 70 19.82 14.02 -17.17
C ASN A 70 21.09 14.79 -16.78
N SER A 71 22.20 14.10 -16.53
CA SER A 71 23.50 14.72 -16.22
C SER A 71 24.05 15.51 -17.42
N LYS A 72 23.95 14.96 -18.64
CA LYS A 72 24.33 15.67 -19.87
C LYS A 72 23.42 16.90 -20.12
N LEU A 73 22.10 16.76 -19.92
CA LEU A 73 21.18 17.90 -20.03
C LEU A 73 21.52 19.01 -19.05
N VAL A 74 21.84 18.68 -17.80
CA VAL A 74 22.30 19.67 -16.80
C VAL A 74 23.60 20.35 -17.23
N LEU A 75 24.55 19.59 -17.77
CA LEU A 75 25.79 20.14 -18.33
C LEU A 75 25.51 21.13 -19.46
N PHE A 76 24.61 20.78 -20.39
CA PHE A 76 24.21 21.67 -21.49
C PHE A 76 23.55 22.94 -20.97
N ILE A 77 22.60 22.84 -20.03
CA ILE A 77 21.91 23.99 -19.41
C ILE A 77 22.91 24.98 -18.81
N ASN A 78 23.94 24.47 -18.13
CA ASN A 78 24.91 25.29 -17.39
C ASN A 78 25.98 25.92 -18.30
N GLU A 79 26.37 25.24 -19.37
CA GLU A 79 27.50 25.68 -20.19
C GLU A 79 27.09 26.42 -21.47
N VAL A 80 25.90 26.14 -22.05
CA VAL A 80 25.38 26.90 -23.20
C VAL A 80 25.51 28.42 -22.98
N PRO A 81 24.97 29.04 -21.91
CA PRO A 81 25.01 30.51 -21.71
C PRO A 81 26.41 31.07 -21.42
N LYS A 82 27.43 30.22 -21.28
CA LYS A 82 28.82 30.61 -20.97
C LYS A 82 29.77 30.43 -22.15
N ARG A 83 29.44 29.59 -23.14
CA ARG A 83 30.39 29.11 -24.17
C ARG A 83 30.08 29.55 -25.60
N GLY A 84 29.11 30.43 -25.78
CA GLY A 84 28.91 31.17 -27.02
C GLY A 84 28.06 30.42 -28.07
N GLU A 85 27.87 31.09 -29.20
CA GLU A 85 27.01 30.67 -30.31
C GLU A 85 27.35 29.28 -30.88
N VAL A 86 28.63 28.88 -30.86
CA VAL A 86 29.08 27.58 -31.38
C VAL A 86 28.43 26.41 -30.64
N VAL A 87 28.32 26.49 -29.31
CA VAL A 87 27.65 25.45 -28.52
C VAL A 87 26.15 25.45 -28.78
N ALA A 88 25.54 26.63 -28.93
CA ALA A 88 24.13 26.74 -29.26
C ALA A 88 23.81 26.15 -30.65
N LYS A 89 24.66 26.38 -31.67
CA LYS A 89 24.51 25.77 -33.00
C LYS A 89 24.61 24.25 -32.96
N ALA A 90 25.64 23.71 -32.28
CA ALA A 90 25.78 22.27 -32.11
C ALA A 90 24.57 21.64 -31.40
N LEU A 91 23.99 22.33 -30.41
CA LEU A 91 22.77 21.89 -29.75
C LEU A 91 21.55 21.94 -30.68
N ASP A 92 21.43 22.97 -31.54
CA ASP A 92 20.35 23.06 -32.54
C ASP A 92 20.42 21.95 -33.59
N GLU A 93 21.63 21.58 -34.03
CA GLU A 93 21.86 20.48 -34.96
C GLU A 93 21.52 19.10 -34.37
N ASN A 94 21.59 18.96 -33.04
CA ASN A 94 21.40 17.68 -32.34
C ASN A 94 20.09 17.60 -31.53
N LYS A 95 19.27 18.65 -31.50
CA LYS A 95 18.07 18.73 -30.64
C LYS A 95 17.08 17.58 -30.85
N ASP A 96 16.92 17.12 -32.08
CA ASP A 96 16.01 16.01 -32.41
C ASP A 96 16.58 14.68 -31.91
N LYS A 97 17.91 14.49 -31.96
CA LYS A 97 18.55 13.32 -31.33
C LYS A 97 18.37 13.33 -29.82
N ILE A 98 18.48 14.49 -29.18
CA ILE A 98 18.23 14.64 -27.73
C ILE A 98 16.80 14.21 -27.40
N LEU A 99 15.81 14.71 -28.15
CA LEU A 99 14.41 14.36 -27.94
C LEU A 99 14.19 12.86 -28.16
N PHE A 100 14.62 12.32 -29.31
CA PHE A 100 14.47 10.91 -29.64
C PHE A 100 15.09 10.00 -28.57
N LYS A 101 16.32 10.32 -28.13
CA LYS A 101 17.01 9.55 -27.09
C LYS A 101 16.27 9.64 -25.75
N SER A 102 15.73 10.81 -25.41
CA SER A 102 14.93 11.01 -24.20
C SER A 102 13.69 10.10 -24.21
N LEU A 103 12.93 10.09 -25.30
CA LEU A 103 11.74 9.25 -25.44
C LEU A 103 12.09 7.75 -25.42
N LYS A 104 13.15 7.35 -26.13
CA LYS A 104 13.62 5.95 -26.15
C LYS A 104 14.01 5.44 -24.77
N LEU A 105 14.64 6.27 -23.93
CA LEU A 105 15.00 5.87 -22.57
C LEU A 105 13.78 5.85 -21.64
N LEU A 106 12.75 6.65 -21.91
CA LEU A 106 11.53 6.67 -21.11
C LEU A 106 10.66 5.43 -21.33
N SER A 107 10.66 4.85 -22.54
CA SER A 107 9.72 3.78 -22.92
C SER A 107 9.82 2.50 -22.07
N THR A 108 10.99 2.21 -21.49
CA THR A 108 11.24 0.98 -20.72
C THR A 108 10.81 1.05 -19.26
N PHE A 109 10.36 2.20 -18.77
CA PHE A 109 9.97 2.38 -17.37
C PHE A 109 8.49 2.09 -17.12
N SER A 110 8.13 1.74 -15.89
CA SER A 110 6.74 1.69 -15.44
C SER A 110 6.09 3.07 -15.52
N ILE A 111 4.76 3.13 -15.60
CA ILE A 111 4.05 4.41 -15.72
C ILE A 111 4.34 5.35 -14.53
N LYS A 112 4.45 4.80 -13.31
CA LYS A 112 4.86 5.56 -12.11
C LYS A 112 6.19 6.28 -12.29
N ASP A 113 7.17 5.59 -12.88
CA ASP A 113 8.50 6.15 -13.13
C ASP A 113 8.51 7.08 -14.33
N LYS A 114 7.76 6.74 -15.40
CA LYS A 114 7.56 7.60 -16.58
C LYS A 114 7.04 8.96 -16.14
N ILE A 115 5.98 9.04 -15.32
CA ILE A 115 5.42 10.31 -14.82
C ILE A 115 6.50 11.20 -14.21
N LYS A 116 7.33 10.65 -13.30
CA LYS A 116 8.40 11.42 -12.65
C LYS A 116 9.47 11.87 -13.66
N LYS A 117 9.89 10.97 -14.53
CA LYS A 117 11.00 11.21 -15.47
C LYS A 117 10.60 12.16 -16.61
N TYR A 118 9.38 12.08 -17.13
CA TYR A 118 8.83 13.06 -18.07
C TYR A 118 8.82 14.48 -17.48
N GLN A 119 8.44 14.64 -16.21
CA GLN A 119 8.52 15.95 -15.53
C GLN A 119 9.95 16.48 -15.43
N ILE A 120 10.92 15.61 -15.12
CA ILE A 120 12.34 15.98 -15.09
C ILE A 120 12.79 16.47 -16.47
N ILE A 121 12.55 15.69 -17.53
CA ILE A 121 12.98 16.05 -18.89
C ILE A 121 12.27 17.32 -19.36
N SER A 122 10.96 17.46 -19.14
CA SER A 122 10.21 18.69 -19.42
C SER A 122 10.86 19.90 -18.75
N LYS A 123 11.18 19.80 -17.45
CA LYS A 123 11.89 20.86 -16.72
C LYS A 123 13.26 21.16 -17.34
N ARG A 124 14.03 20.14 -17.71
CA ARG A 124 15.34 20.33 -18.38
C ARG A 124 15.20 21.02 -19.71
N PHE A 125 14.21 20.66 -20.52
CA PHE A 125 13.97 21.28 -21.82
C PHE A 125 13.55 22.75 -21.65
N LYS A 126 12.67 23.05 -20.68
CA LYS A 126 12.34 24.45 -20.34
C LYS A 126 13.59 25.25 -19.91
N GLN A 127 14.48 24.63 -19.12
CA GLN A 127 15.74 25.26 -18.72
C GLN A 127 16.68 25.47 -19.92
N LEU A 128 16.78 24.51 -20.85
CA LEU A 128 17.56 24.66 -22.08
C LEU A 128 17.04 25.79 -22.98
N SER A 129 15.72 25.92 -23.10
CA SER A 129 15.10 27.06 -23.77
C SER A 129 15.57 28.37 -23.16
N ASN A 130 15.46 28.52 -21.83
CA ASN A 130 15.87 29.75 -21.14
C ASN A 130 17.38 30.03 -21.30
N SER A 131 18.21 29.00 -21.19
CA SER A 131 19.67 29.11 -21.36
C SER A 131 20.07 29.49 -22.79
N SER A 132 19.24 29.19 -23.79
CA SER A 132 19.51 29.47 -25.21
C SER A 132 19.14 30.90 -25.63
N LEU A 133 18.29 31.59 -24.87
CA LEU A 133 17.85 32.97 -25.16
C LEU A 133 19.00 33.96 -25.32
N LYS A 134 20.10 33.76 -24.57
CA LYS A 134 21.25 34.67 -24.55
C LYS A 134 21.92 34.87 -25.92
N TYR A 135 21.71 33.96 -26.87
CA TYR A 135 22.37 33.99 -28.17
C TYR A 135 21.41 34.22 -29.35
N ASN A 136 20.21 34.74 -29.09
CA ASN A 136 19.19 35.05 -30.11
C ASN A 136 18.91 33.88 -31.08
N ASN A 137 19.05 32.63 -30.62
CA ASN A 137 18.67 31.46 -31.39
C ASN A 137 17.19 31.13 -31.13
N ASP A 138 16.32 31.86 -31.82
CA ASP A 138 14.86 31.74 -31.67
C ASP A 138 14.35 30.34 -32.01
N LYS A 139 14.98 29.69 -33.00
CA LYS A 139 14.65 28.32 -33.43
C LYS A 139 14.89 27.31 -32.31
N LEU A 140 16.07 27.35 -31.69
CA LEU A 140 16.44 26.44 -30.60
C LEU A 140 15.61 26.70 -29.34
N THR A 141 15.44 27.97 -28.99
CA THR A 141 14.64 28.41 -27.85
C THR A 141 13.19 27.93 -28.01
N THR A 142 12.57 28.23 -29.15
CA THR A 142 11.18 27.85 -29.44
C THR A 142 11.01 26.34 -29.47
N TYR A 143 11.97 25.61 -30.04
CA TYR A 143 11.94 24.15 -30.06
C TYR A 143 11.88 23.57 -28.64
N PHE A 144 12.83 23.90 -27.78
CA PHE A 144 12.86 23.34 -26.42
C PHE A 144 11.70 23.81 -25.56
N LYS A 145 11.22 25.05 -25.75
CA LYS A 145 10.00 25.54 -25.10
C LYS A 145 8.80 24.69 -25.49
N ASN A 146 8.56 24.51 -26.79
CA ASN A 146 7.42 23.74 -27.29
C ASN A 146 7.52 22.27 -26.87
N LYS A 147 8.69 21.66 -27.00
CA LYS A 147 8.91 20.26 -26.58
C LYS A 147 8.76 20.06 -25.08
N SER A 148 9.15 21.02 -24.25
CA SER A 148 8.92 20.93 -22.80
C SER A 148 7.45 20.79 -22.44
N LEU A 149 6.56 21.46 -23.18
CA LEU A 149 5.12 21.39 -22.99
C LEU A 149 4.54 20.11 -23.61
N GLN A 150 4.89 19.80 -24.86
CA GLN A 150 4.41 18.62 -25.58
C GLN A 150 4.75 17.31 -24.87
N LEU A 151 5.91 17.23 -24.19
CA LEU A 151 6.28 16.06 -23.40
C LEU A 151 5.27 15.73 -22.29
N LEU A 152 4.61 16.74 -21.72
CA LEU A 152 3.63 16.53 -20.66
C LEU A 152 2.21 16.45 -21.20
N SER A 153 1.84 17.37 -22.10
CA SER A 153 0.46 17.47 -22.60
C SER A 153 0.09 16.36 -23.57
N ASN A 154 1.06 15.88 -24.35
CA ASN A 154 0.81 14.90 -25.42
C ASN A 154 1.47 13.56 -25.07
N GLU A 155 2.80 13.53 -24.95
CA GLU A 155 3.54 12.26 -24.82
C GLU A 155 3.17 11.53 -23.53
N LEU A 156 3.28 12.19 -22.36
CA LEU A 156 2.93 11.55 -21.09
C LEU A 156 1.43 11.24 -21.00
N THR A 157 0.56 12.10 -21.53
CA THR A 157 -0.89 11.83 -21.60
C THR A 157 -1.18 10.57 -22.41
N ASN A 158 -0.53 10.40 -23.57
CA ASN A 158 -0.68 9.21 -24.40
C ASN A 158 -0.20 7.95 -23.67
N GLU A 159 0.94 8.02 -22.98
CA GLU A 159 1.47 6.92 -22.17
C GLU A 159 0.52 6.53 -21.02
N ILE A 160 -0.10 7.50 -20.34
CA ILE A 160 -1.09 7.24 -19.29
C ILE A 160 -2.36 6.60 -19.89
N ASN A 161 -2.79 7.07 -21.07
CA ASN A 161 -3.97 6.53 -21.76
C ASN A 161 -3.72 5.10 -22.24
N GLU A 162 -2.57 4.83 -22.86
CA GLU A 162 -2.15 3.50 -23.30
C GLU A 162 -2.08 2.54 -22.12
N TYR A 163 -1.40 2.95 -21.04
CA TYR A 163 -1.37 2.19 -19.80
C TYR A 163 -2.80 1.88 -19.31
N SER A 164 -3.65 2.90 -19.16
CA SER A 164 -5.01 2.72 -18.64
C SER A 164 -5.85 1.78 -19.51
N SER A 165 -5.63 1.79 -20.84
CA SER A 165 -6.39 0.96 -21.79
C SER A 165 -5.94 -0.49 -21.88
N THR A 166 -4.70 -0.79 -21.51
CA THR A 166 -4.07 -2.11 -21.64
C THR A 166 -3.84 -2.81 -20.30
N THR A 167 -3.96 -2.07 -19.19
CA THR A 167 -3.73 -2.60 -17.84
C THR A 167 -4.80 -3.60 -17.44
N HIS A 168 -4.33 -4.74 -16.94
CA HIS A 168 -5.16 -5.62 -16.13
C HIS A 168 -5.03 -5.17 -14.66
N PHE A 169 -6.07 -4.56 -14.12
CA PHE A 169 -6.03 -3.98 -12.76
C PHE A 169 -5.94 -5.09 -11.71
N CYS A 170 -4.71 -5.41 -11.30
CA CYS A 170 -4.39 -6.32 -10.20
C CYS A 170 -3.61 -5.59 -9.11
N GLN A 171 -3.32 -6.29 -8.02
CA GLN A 171 -2.68 -5.72 -6.83
C GLN A 171 -1.35 -5.00 -7.09
N ASP A 172 -0.57 -5.44 -8.06
CA ASP A 172 0.73 -4.85 -8.38
C ASP A 172 0.60 -3.47 -9.04
N GLU A 173 -0.58 -3.16 -9.61
CA GLU A 173 -0.85 -1.92 -10.33
C GLU A 173 -1.27 -0.76 -9.41
N VAL A 174 -1.47 -1.01 -8.11
CA VAL A 174 -1.86 0.02 -7.12
C VAL A 174 -0.87 1.19 -7.12
N ALA A 175 0.44 0.88 -7.12
CA ALA A 175 1.47 1.91 -7.10
C ALA A 175 1.46 2.79 -8.36
N ASN A 176 1.13 2.20 -9.51
CA ASN A 176 1.03 2.89 -10.78
C ASN A 176 -0.21 3.79 -10.83
N VAL A 177 -1.37 3.28 -10.41
CA VAL A 177 -2.61 4.05 -10.31
C VAL A 177 -2.47 5.21 -9.32
N ASN A 178 -1.87 4.99 -8.15
CA ASN A 178 -1.62 6.06 -7.18
C ASN A 178 -0.75 7.18 -7.78
N ALA A 179 0.26 6.82 -8.57
CA ALA A 179 1.10 7.82 -9.24
C ALA A 179 0.32 8.63 -10.28
N ILE A 180 -0.58 7.99 -11.04
CA ILE A 180 -1.47 8.66 -12.00
C ILE A 180 -2.41 9.63 -11.28
N VAL A 181 -3.07 9.20 -10.20
CA VAL A 181 -3.99 10.04 -9.42
C VAL A 181 -3.27 11.26 -8.85
N GLN A 182 -2.11 11.05 -8.22
CA GLN A 182 -1.30 12.13 -7.65
C GLN A 182 -0.80 13.10 -8.74
N TYR A 183 -0.51 12.61 -9.94
CA TYR A 183 -0.13 13.46 -11.07
C TYR A 183 -1.30 14.28 -11.59
N ALA A 184 -2.45 13.62 -11.80
CA ALA A 184 -3.69 14.25 -12.29
C ALA A 184 -4.13 15.39 -11.36
N ASN A 185 -4.10 15.16 -10.04
CA ASN A 185 -4.48 16.15 -9.03
C ASN A 185 -3.55 17.37 -8.95
N LYS A 186 -2.38 17.34 -9.61
CA LYS A 186 -1.48 18.50 -9.76
C LYS A 186 -1.72 19.29 -11.05
N GLN A 187 -2.57 18.78 -11.95
CA GLN A 187 -2.92 19.46 -13.20
C GLN A 187 -4.12 20.38 -12.99
N ASN A 188 -4.29 21.34 -13.91
CA ASN A 188 -5.45 22.24 -13.91
C ASN A 188 -6.78 21.51 -14.22
N SER A 189 -6.70 20.36 -14.88
CA SER A 189 -7.88 19.56 -15.27
C SER A 189 -7.68 18.09 -14.94
N PRO A 190 -7.73 17.70 -13.65
CA PRO A 190 -7.48 16.31 -13.22
C PRO A 190 -8.36 15.28 -13.93
N TRP A 191 -9.63 15.63 -14.15
CA TRP A 191 -10.64 14.75 -14.75
C TRP A 191 -10.33 14.33 -16.18
N GLN A 192 -9.58 15.13 -16.96
CA GLN A 192 -9.16 14.71 -18.30
C GLN A 192 -8.31 13.42 -18.29
N ILE A 193 -7.58 13.18 -17.19
CA ILE A 193 -6.78 11.97 -16.99
C ILE A 193 -7.62 10.91 -16.27
N LEU A 194 -8.34 11.30 -15.21
CA LEU A 194 -9.07 10.35 -14.37
C LEU A 194 -10.26 9.71 -15.10
N ASP A 195 -10.95 10.43 -15.99
CA ASP A 195 -12.10 9.89 -16.73
C ASP A 195 -11.69 8.74 -17.65
N VAL A 196 -10.49 8.80 -18.24
CA VAL A 196 -9.94 7.71 -19.05
C VAL A 196 -9.65 6.49 -18.19
N LEU A 197 -9.10 6.71 -16.99
CA LEU A 197 -8.83 5.63 -16.04
C LEU A 197 -10.15 4.96 -15.60
N PHE A 198 -11.15 5.74 -15.21
CA PHE A 198 -12.46 5.23 -14.80
C PHE A 198 -13.17 4.48 -15.91
N LYS A 199 -13.16 5.03 -17.13
CA LYS A 199 -13.74 4.37 -18.31
C LYS A 199 -13.14 2.98 -18.53
N ASN A 200 -11.82 2.83 -18.38
CA ASN A 200 -11.16 1.55 -18.58
C ASN A 200 -11.36 0.59 -17.40
N LEU A 201 -11.35 1.10 -16.17
CA LEU A 201 -11.63 0.31 -14.97
C LEU A 201 -13.06 -0.27 -15.03
N ASN A 202 -14.02 0.48 -15.58
CA ASN A 202 -15.40 0.05 -15.81
C ASN A 202 -15.61 -1.03 -16.88
N ARG A 203 -14.56 -1.38 -17.63
CA ARG A 203 -14.65 -2.49 -18.60
C ARG A 203 -14.60 -3.85 -17.90
N PHE A 204 -14.16 -3.87 -16.65
CA PHE A 204 -14.06 -5.08 -15.83
C PHE A 204 -15.30 -5.21 -14.93
N SER A 205 -15.73 -6.45 -14.71
CA SER A 205 -16.79 -6.73 -13.74
C SER A 205 -16.25 -6.64 -12.32
N PHE A 206 -16.84 -5.76 -11.51
CA PHE A 206 -16.51 -5.59 -10.10
C PHE A 206 -16.96 -6.76 -9.22
N SER A 207 -17.95 -7.53 -9.69
CA SER A 207 -18.53 -8.63 -8.94
C SER A 207 -18.03 -10.01 -9.40
N TYR A 208 -17.33 -10.09 -10.54
CA TYR A 208 -16.78 -11.33 -11.08
C TYR A 208 -15.24 -11.36 -11.23
N ASN A 209 -14.56 -10.21 -11.23
CA ASN A 209 -13.10 -10.17 -11.36
C ASN A 209 -12.42 -10.12 -9.98
N ILE A 210 -11.88 -11.27 -9.54
CA ILE A 210 -11.17 -11.39 -8.26
C ILE A 210 -9.90 -10.53 -8.18
N GLU A 211 -9.15 -10.36 -9.28
CA GLU A 211 -7.93 -9.56 -9.30
C GLU A 211 -8.24 -8.07 -9.16
N LEU A 212 -9.33 -7.61 -9.79
CA LEU A 212 -9.85 -6.26 -9.58
C LEU A 212 -10.31 -6.07 -8.13
N PHE A 213 -11.04 -7.03 -7.56
CA PHE A 213 -11.48 -6.96 -6.17
C PHE A 213 -10.28 -6.81 -5.21
N LYS A 214 -9.27 -7.66 -5.36
CA LYS A 214 -8.01 -7.62 -4.62
C LYS A 214 -7.24 -6.31 -4.82
N PHE A 215 -7.27 -5.73 -6.02
CA PHE A 215 -6.71 -4.41 -6.30
C PHE A 215 -7.43 -3.33 -5.50
N ILE A 216 -8.77 -3.32 -5.51
CA ILE A 216 -9.61 -2.33 -4.81
C ILE A 216 -9.37 -2.37 -3.30
N GLU A 217 -9.21 -3.56 -2.72
CA GLU A 217 -8.88 -3.70 -1.29
C GLU A 217 -7.54 -3.06 -0.91
N LYS A 218 -6.54 -3.14 -1.80
CA LYS A 218 -5.22 -2.53 -1.56
C LYS A 218 -5.19 -1.02 -1.80
N LEU A 219 -6.22 -0.44 -2.43
CA LEU A 219 -6.32 1.00 -2.56
C LEU A 219 -6.48 1.65 -1.19
N ASN A 220 -5.91 2.84 -1.04
CA ASN A 220 -6.08 3.64 0.16
C ASN A 220 -6.56 5.05 -0.19
N LYS A 221 -7.42 5.61 0.66
CA LYS A 221 -8.03 6.92 0.44
C LYS A 221 -7.00 8.04 0.26
N LYS A 222 -5.87 7.99 0.95
CA LYS A 222 -4.85 9.05 0.93
C LYS A 222 -4.14 9.15 -0.42
N GLU A 223 -3.78 8.03 -1.02
CA GLU A 223 -2.98 8.00 -2.25
C GLU A 223 -3.84 7.84 -3.50
N SER A 224 -4.89 7.03 -3.44
CA SER A 224 -5.76 6.70 -4.57
C SER A 224 -6.96 7.62 -4.69
N ASN A 225 -7.31 8.36 -3.62
CA ASN A 225 -8.35 9.39 -3.53
C ASN A 225 -9.61 9.08 -4.35
N GLN A 226 -9.82 9.76 -5.49
CA GLN A 226 -11.02 9.60 -6.32
C GLN A 226 -11.22 8.16 -6.80
N VAL A 227 -10.13 7.42 -7.07
CA VAL A 227 -10.22 6.02 -7.52
C VAL A 227 -10.66 5.10 -6.38
N TYR A 228 -10.19 5.38 -5.16
CA TYR A 228 -10.64 4.66 -3.98
C TYR A 228 -12.15 4.84 -3.77
N ASP A 229 -12.63 6.09 -3.78
CA ASP A 229 -14.04 6.39 -3.55
C ASP A 229 -14.92 5.70 -4.58
N TYR A 230 -14.57 5.87 -5.85
CA TYR A 230 -15.28 5.28 -6.97
C TYR A 230 -15.41 3.76 -6.84
N CYS A 231 -14.30 3.09 -6.53
CA CYS A 231 -14.28 1.64 -6.46
C CYS A 231 -14.99 1.11 -5.22
N LYS A 232 -14.83 1.79 -4.07
CA LYS A 232 -15.49 1.39 -2.83
C LYS A 232 -17.00 1.58 -2.91
N GLU A 233 -17.47 2.72 -3.41
CA GLU A 233 -18.90 2.96 -3.63
C GLU A 233 -19.52 1.87 -4.52
N LYS A 234 -18.82 1.49 -5.61
CA LYS A 234 -19.28 0.40 -6.48
C LYS A 234 -19.33 -0.96 -5.79
N ILE A 235 -18.27 -1.33 -5.08
CA ILE A 235 -18.24 -2.60 -4.35
C ILE A 235 -19.32 -2.61 -3.27
N ASP A 236 -19.43 -1.56 -2.48
CA ASP A 236 -20.40 -1.51 -1.39
C ASP A 236 -21.83 -1.58 -1.95
N SER A 237 -22.13 -0.86 -3.04
CA SER A 237 -23.42 -0.97 -3.74
C SER A 237 -23.74 -2.40 -4.17
N ILE A 238 -22.77 -3.14 -4.71
CA ILE A 238 -22.94 -4.54 -5.14
C ILE A 238 -23.26 -5.45 -3.96
N PHE A 239 -22.60 -5.25 -2.82
CA PHE A 239 -22.82 -6.09 -1.64
C PHE A 239 -24.12 -5.73 -0.90
N THR A 240 -24.63 -4.51 -1.04
CA THR A 240 -25.83 -4.04 -0.31
C THR A 240 -27.10 -4.00 -1.16
N SER A 241 -27.02 -4.18 -2.48
CA SER A 241 -28.20 -4.06 -3.35
C SER A 241 -29.22 -5.18 -3.14
N GLY A 242 -28.76 -6.35 -2.69
CA GLY A 242 -29.57 -7.56 -2.58
C GLY A 242 -29.86 -8.23 -3.93
N GLU A 243 -29.64 -7.58 -5.07
CA GLU A 243 -29.93 -8.15 -6.39
C GLU A 243 -28.66 -8.57 -7.15
N ASP A 244 -27.54 -7.87 -6.92
CA ASP A 244 -26.31 -8.08 -7.68
C ASP A 244 -25.63 -9.41 -7.34
N GLU A 245 -25.12 -10.07 -8.38
CA GLU A 245 -24.40 -11.34 -8.26
C GLU A 245 -22.92 -11.11 -8.00
N VAL A 246 -22.43 -11.57 -6.85
CA VAL A 246 -21.00 -11.59 -6.48
C VAL A 246 -20.48 -13.00 -6.65
N SER A 247 -19.52 -13.19 -7.56
CA SER A 247 -18.93 -14.49 -7.87
C SER A 247 -18.45 -15.25 -6.62
N VAL A 248 -18.63 -16.57 -6.65
CA VAL A 248 -18.19 -17.47 -5.57
C VAL A 248 -16.71 -17.28 -5.24
N ASN A 249 -15.84 -17.11 -6.24
CA ASN A 249 -14.41 -16.88 -5.99
C ASN A 249 -14.13 -15.64 -5.13
N ILE A 250 -14.94 -14.57 -5.27
CA ILE A 250 -14.83 -13.38 -4.42
C ILE A 250 -15.40 -13.65 -3.03
N LEU A 251 -16.55 -14.31 -2.94
CA LEU A 251 -17.15 -14.67 -1.66
C LEU A 251 -16.24 -15.59 -0.84
N GLU A 252 -15.66 -16.61 -1.46
CA GLU A 252 -14.69 -17.51 -0.83
C GLU A 252 -13.44 -16.78 -0.39
N TYR A 253 -12.91 -15.88 -1.22
CA TYR A 253 -11.76 -15.07 -0.85
C TYR A 253 -12.04 -14.15 0.36
N ILE A 254 -13.23 -13.56 0.46
CA ILE A 254 -13.65 -12.77 1.64
C ILE A 254 -13.86 -13.68 2.85
N TYR A 255 -14.44 -14.87 2.64
CA TYR A 255 -14.71 -15.86 3.67
C TYR A 255 -13.41 -16.44 4.28
N GLU A 256 -12.39 -16.66 3.46
CA GLU A 256 -11.07 -17.12 3.91
C GLU A 256 -10.29 -16.04 4.66
N LYS A 257 -10.68 -14.78 4.49
CA LYS A 257 -10.23 -13.67 5.33
C LYS A 257 -11.09 -13.60 6.59
N GLU A 258 -10.59 -12.91 7.62
CA GLU A 258 -11.32 -12.62 8.86
C GLU A 258 -12.52 -11.66 8.67
N GLU A 259 -13.14 -11.64 7.49
CA GLU A 259 -14.27 -10.78 7.08
C GLU A 259 -15.53 -11.58 6.74
N LYS A 260 -15.69 -12.77 7.34
CA LYS A 260 -16.80 -13.70 7.08
C LYS A 260 -18.20 -13.09 7.21
N GLU A 261 -18.38 -12.16 8.14
CA GLU A 261 -19.65 -11.45 8.36
C GLU A 261 -20.18 -10.76 7.10
N LYS A 262 -19.28 -10.25 6.24
CA LYS A 262 -19.68 -9.62 4.98
C LYS A 262 -20.31 -10.63 4.00
N VAL A 263 -19.84 -11.88 4.02
CA VAL A 263 -20.40 -12.97 3.20
C VAL A 263 -21.75 -13.41 3.75
N TYR A 264 -21.87 -13.52 5.08
CA TYR A 264 -23.13 -13.86 5.73
C TYR A 264 -24.21 -12.82 5.43
N GLU A 265 -23.90 -11.54 5.60
CA GLU A 265 -24.86 -10.46 5.36
C GLU A 265 -25.26 -10.38 3.87
N TYR A 266 -24.31 -10.59 2.95
CA TYR A 266 -24.62 -10.68 1.52
C TYR A 266 -25.59 -11.83 1.22
N ILE A 267 -25.30 -13.04 1.71
CA ILE A 267 -26.17 -14.21 1.50
C ILE A 267 -27.54 -13.97 2.12
N LYS A 268 -27.62 -13.41 3.33
CA LYS A 268 -28.88 -13.16 4.05
C LYS A 268 -29.79 -12.15 3.36
N THR A 269 -29.23 -11.19 2.64
CA THR A 269 -29.97 -10.09 1.99
C THR A 269 -30.24 -10.32 0.50
N LEU A 270 -29.65 -11.36 -0.10
CA LEU A 270 -29.78 -11.67 -1.52
C LEU A 270 -31.23 -12.04 -1.88
N THR A 271 -31.84 -11.28 -2.80
CA THR A 271 -33.20 -11.46 -3.31
C THR A 271 -33.26 -12.19 -4.65
N ASN A 272 -32.13 -12.30 -5.36
CA ASN A 272 -32.02 -13.07 -6.59
C ASN A 272 -32.07 -14.58 -6.29
N ALA A 273 -33.27 -15.16 -6.37
CA ALA A 273 -33.53 -16.56 -6.03
C ALA A 273 -32.70 -17.56 -6.86
N SER A 274 -32.51 -17.31 -8.16
CA SER A 274 -31.72 -18.19 -9.03
C SER A 274 -30.25 -18.22 -8.60
N TYR A 275 -29.69 -17.05 -8.27
CA TYR A 275 -28.31 -16.97 -7.81
C TYR A 275 -28.15 -17.52 -6.39
N LEU A 276 -29.09 -17.22 -5.49
CA LEU A 276 -29.12 -17.79 -4.14
C LEU A 276 -29.20 -19.32 -4.17
N GLN A 277 -30.00 -19.89 -5.08
CA GLN A 277 -30.09 -21.34 -5.29
C GLN A 277 -28.75 -21.93 -5.74
N TYR A 278 -28.01 -21.23 -6.60
CA TYR A 278 -26.68 -21.63 -7.01
C TYR A 278 -25.70 -21.58 -5.84
N LEU A 279 -25.68 -20.48 -5.07
CA LEU A 279 -24.85 -20.34 -3.88
C LEU A 279 -25.15 -21.42 -2.83
N TYR A 280 -26.42 -21.73 -2.61
CA TYR A 280 -26.85 -22.81 -1.71
C TYR A 280 -26.20 -24.14 -2.10
N LYS A 281 -26.26 -24.52 -3.39
CA LYS A 281 -25.67 -25.77 -3.88
C LYS A 281 -24.15 -25.84 -3.68
N VAL A 282 -23.47 -24.70 -3.74
CA VAL A 282 -21.99 -24.62 -3.70
C VAL A 282 -21.43 -24.36 -2.30
N LEU A 283 -22.17 -23.69 -1.41
CA LEU A 283 -21.66 -23.21 -0.12
C LEU A 283 -22.38 -23.80 1.11
N PHE A 284 -23.69 -24.06 1.02
CA PHE A 284 -24.46 -24.54 2.19
C PHE A 284 -24.07 -25.97 2.56
N ASP A 285 -23.80 -26.20 3.85
CA ASP A 285 -23.34 -27.48 4.41
C ASP A 285 -22.12 -28.05 3.66
N LYS A 286 -21.28 -27.16 3.11
CA LYS A 286 -20.00 -27.53 2.46
C LYS A 286 -18.78 -27.17 3.29
N LYS A 287 -18.96 -26.37 4.34
CA LYS A 287 -17.91 -25.90 5.23
C LYS A 287 -18.39 -26.08 6.68
N ASP A 288 -17.47 -26.34 7.59
CA ASP A 288 -17.75 -26.43 9.03
C ASP A 288 -17.93 -25.02 9.62
N ASP A 289 -19.04 -24.37 9.23
CA ASP A 289 -19.36 -22.99 9.61
C ASP A 289 -20.87 -22.78 9.68
N LEU A 290 -21.40 -23.01 10.87
CA LEU A 290 -22.81 -22.88 11.15
C LEU A 290 -23.35 -21.46 10.93
N HIS A 291 -22.53 -20.41 11.07
CA HIS A 291 -23.00 -19.04 10.80
C HIS A 291 -23.32 -18.84 9.32
N LEU A 292 -22.53 -19.44 8.43
CA LEU A 292 -22.78 -19.41 7.00
C LEU A 292 -24.10 -20.10 6.66
N ASP A 293 -24.31 -21.31 7.19
CA ASP A 293 -25.52 -22.09 6.94
C ASP A 293 -26.76 -21.39 7.49
N LEU A 294 -26.65 -20.79 8.67
CA LEU A 294 -27.73 -19.98 9.26
C LEU A 294 -28.02 -18.70 8.47
N ALA A 295 -27.05 -18.13 7.74
CA ALA A 295 -27.29 -16.99 6.86
C ALA A 295 -28.21 -17.35 5.68
N PHE A 296 -28.08 -18.56 5.13
CA PHE A 296 -29.01 -19.10 4.13
C PHE A 296 -30.41 -19.29 4.69
N ILE A 297 -30.52 -19.84 5.90
CA ILE A 297 -31.80 -20.06 6.60
C ILE A 297 -32.49 -18.73 6.95
N ALA A 298 -31.71 -17.72 7.31
CA ALA A 298 -32.22 -16.39 7.64
C ALA A 298 -32.70 -15.58 6.42
N ASN A 299 -32.38 -16.01 5.20
CA ASN A 299 -32.78 -15.32 3.98
C ASN A 299 -34.28 -15.57 3.69
N PRO A 300 -35.10 -14.53 3.50
CA PRO A 300 -36.54 -14.68 3.23
C PRO A 300 -36.88 -15.15 1.80
N THR A 301 -35.90 -15.17 0.90
CA THR A 301 -36.07 -15.52 -0.52
C THR A 301 -36.28 -17.02 -0.67
N GLN A 302 -37.38 -17.40 -1.32
CA GLN A 302 -37.75 -18.79 -1.50
C GLN A 302 -36.85 -19.48 -2.53
N ILE A 303 -36.16 -20.54 -2.09
CA ILE A 303 -35.36 -21.44 -2.93
C ILE A 303 -35.68 -22.90 -2.55
N GLU A 304 -35.38 -23.84 -3.44
CA GLU A 304 -35.42 -25.28 -3.14
C GLU A 304 -34.31 -25.61 -2.13
N ASN A 305 -34.68 -26.10 -0.96
CA ASN A 305 -33.78 -26.30 0.17
C ASN A 305 -34.20 -27.50 1.03
N GLU A 306 -33.25 -27.98 1.82
CA GLU A 306 -33.42 -29.06 2.81
C GLU A 306 -33.16 -28.55 4.24
N TYR A 307 -33.47 -27.27 4.51
CA TYR A 307 -33.10 -26.62 5.78
C TYR A 307 -33.63 -27.34 7.01
N LYS A 308 -34.86 -27.87 6.95
CA LYS A 308 -35.47 -28.56 8.10
C LYS A 308 -34.67 -29.80 8.51
N GLU A 309 -34.35 -30.66 7.55
CA GLU A 309 -33.57 -31.87 7.81
C GLU A 309 -32.17 -31.55 8.35
N TYR A 310 -31.51 -30.55 7.77
CA TYR A 310 -30.21 -30.06 8.25
C TYR A 310 -30.27 -29.59 9.72
N ILE A 311 -31.23 -28.74 10.07
CA ILE A 311 -31.38 -28.22 11.44
C ILE A 311 -31.72 -29.35 12.42
N ASP A 312 -32.65 -30.24 12.07
CA ASP A 312 -33.04 -31.37 12.91
C ASP A 312 -31.85 -32.30 13.19
N ASN A 313 -31.04 -32.59 12.18
CA ASN A 313 -29.81 -33.38 12.32
C ASN A 313 -28.76 -32.68 13.19
N SER A 314 -28.55 -31.38 12.99
CA SER A 314 -27.61 -30.58 13.79
C SER A 314 -27.99 -30.57 15.28
N LEU A 315 -29.28 -30.39 15.58
CA LEU A 315 -29.80 -30.39 16.95
C LEU A 315 -29.84 -31.78 17.60
N THR A 316 -30.09 -32.82 16.80
CA THR A 316 -30.06 -34.22 17.26
C THR A 316 -28.64 -34.71 17.54
N THR A 317 -27.66 -34.23 16.79
CA THR A 317 -26.25 -34.56 17.03
C THR A 317 -25.71 -33.82 18.25
N ASN A 318 -26.04 -32.53 18.39
CA ASN A 318 -25.57 -31.66 19.49
C ASN A 318 -26.56 -31.57 20.65
N TRP A 319 -27.23 -32.68 20.93
CA TRP A 319 -28.46 -32.70 21.71
C TRP A 319 -28.30 -32.41 23.21
N ARG A 320 -27.06 -32.55 23.72
CA ARG A 320 -26.66 -32.16 25.09
C ARG A 320 -25.96 -30.81 25.15
N ASP A 321 -25.62 -30.23 24.01
CA ASP A 321 -24.92 -28.95 23.95
C ASP A 321 -25.93 -27.81 24.05
N LYS A 322 -26.05 -27.27 25.27
CA LYS A 322 -26.94 -26.15 25.56
C LYS A 322 -26.60 -24.92 24.73
N GLU A 323 -25.32 -24.60 24.55
CA GLU A 323 -24.88 -23.38 23.87
C GLU A 323 -25.20 -23.47 22.38
N HIS A 324 -24.94 -24.62 21.76
CA HIS A 324 -25.32 -24.91 20.37
C HIS A 324 -26.83 -24.79 20.14
N ILE A 325 -27.64 -25.46 20.97
CA ILE A 325 -29.10 -25.43 20.82
C ILE A 325 -29.63 -24.00 21.01
N GLU A 326 -29.11 -23.27 22.00
CA GLU A 326 -29.52 -21.88 22.26
C GLU A 326 -29.10 -20.94 21.13
N PHE A 327 -27.93 -21.15 20.53
CA PHE A 327 -27.46 -20.40 19.37
C PHE A 327 -28.37 -20.63 18.15
N VAL A 328 -28.56 -21.89 17.72
CA VAL A 328 -29.39 -22.24 16.55
C VAL A 328 -30.84 -21.79 16.72
N SER A 329 -31.44 -22.05 17.90
CA SER A 329 -32.85 -21.70 18.14
C SER A 329 -33.12 -20.18 18.13
N LYS A 330 -32.12 -19.35 18.44
CA LYS A 330 -32.26 -17.89 18.42
C LYS A 330 -31.98 -17.28 17.05
N SER A 331 -31.49 -18.06 16.10
CA SER A 331 -31.14 -17.57 14.77
C SER A 331 -32.40 -17.24 13.95
N PRO A 332 -32.39 -16.15 13.17
CA PRO A 332 -33.52 -15.80 12.29
C PRO A 332 -33.85 -16.92 11.29
N GLY A 333 -35.13 -17.11 10.97
CA GLY A 333 -35.62 -18.11 10.01
C GLY A 333 -35.76 -19.53 10.58
N VAL A 334 -35.05 -19.89 11.65
CA VAL A 334 -35.07 -21.26 12.21
C VAL A 334 -36.44 -21.67 12.74
N LEU A 335 -37.17 -20.76 13.40
CA LEU A 335 -38.53 -21.02 13.88
C LEU A 335 -39.48 -21.35 12.72
N ASP A 336 -39.37 -20.63 11.61
CA ASP A 336 -40.23 -20.80 10.44
C ASP A 336 -39.95 -22.12 9.72
N VAL A 337 -38.67 -22.53 9.69
CA VAL A 337 -38.24 -23.81 9.11
C VAL A 337 -38.68 -25.02 9.95
N LEU A 338 -38.48 -24.96 11.27
CA LEU A 338 -38.82 -26.08 12.16
C LEU A 338 -40.32 -26.20 12.41
N GLY A 339 -41.00 -25.06 12.58
CA GLY A 339 -42.37 -24.98 13.05
C GLY A 339 -42.47 -24.80 14.57
N HIS A 340 -43.60 -24.27 15.03
CA HIS A 340 -43.81 -23.89 16.44
C HIS A 340 -43.74 -25.06 17.43
N THR A 341 -44.19 -26.26 17.06
CA THR A 341 -44.25 -27.41 17.97
C THR A 341 -42.85 -27.96 18.25
N GLU A 342 -42.08 -28.18 17.20
CA GLU A 342 -40.69 -28.64 17.26
C GLU A 342 -39.83 -27.60 18.00
N PHE A 343 -40.01 -26.32 17.69
CA PHE A 343 -39.33 -25.24 18.39
C PHE A 343 -39.62 -25.21 19.90
N ARG A 344 -40.89 -25.37 20.28
CA ARG A 344 -41.28 -25.45 21.70
C ARG A 344 -40.58 -26.61 22.42
N SER A 345 -40.50 -27.77 21.78
CA SER A 345 -39.80 -28.93 22.34
C SER A 345 -38.31 -28.65 22.58
N LEU A 346 -37.68 -27.89 21.69
CA LEU A 346 -36.28 -27.46 21.83
C LEU A 346 -36.10 -26.53 23.03
N ILE A 347 -36.98 -25.54 23.23
CA ILE A 347 -36.93 -24.64 24.39
C ILE A 347 -37.08 -25.44 25.69
N GLU A 348 -38.07 -26.33 25.77
CA GLU A 348 -38.27 -27.21 26.93
C GLU A 348 -37.07 -28.13 27.19
N ARG A 349 -36.37 -28.55 26.13
CA ARG A 349 -35.12 -29.31 26.24
C ARG A 349 -33.98 -28.46 26.80
N VAL A 350 -33.78 -27.23 26.31
CA VAL A 350 -32.75 -26.31 26.81
C VAL A 350 -32.97 -26.04 28.30
N ASP A 351 -34.21 -25.83 28.73
CA ASP A 351 -34.55 -25.57 30.13
C ASP A 351 -34.30 -26.78 31.04
N ARG A 352 -34.58 -28.00 30.55
CA ARG A 352 -34.20 -29.24 31.25
C ARG A 352 -32.69 -29.37 31.40
N ILE A 353 -31.92 -29.16 30.33
CA ILE A 353 -30.46 -29.23 30.38
C ILE A 353 -29.89 -28.17 31.34
N LYS A 354 -30.43 -26.95 31.33
CA LYS A 354 -30.07 -25.88 32.29
C LYS A 354 -30.28 -26.33 33.74
N THR A 355 -31.44 -26.91 34.02
CA THR A 355 -31.81 -27.39 35.36
C THR A 355 -30.90 -28.54 35.81
N ASP A 356 -30.57 -29.48 34.93
CA ASP A 356 -29.66 -30.59 35.23
C ASP A 356 -28.24 -30.11 35.51
N ILE A 357 -27.73 -29.14 34.74
CA ILE A 357 -26.41 -28.53 34.98
C ILE A 357 -26.38 -27.84 36.35
N GLU A 358 -27.42 -27.07 36.71
CA GLU A 358 -27.50 -26.41 38.02
C GLU A 358 -27.60 -27.40 39.17
N ASN A 359 -28.38 -28.47 39.01
CA ASN A 359 -28.51 -29.52 40.02
C ASN A 359 -27.19 -30.27 40.22
N ASN A 360 -26.50 -30.62 39.14
CA ASN A 360 -25.19 -31.27 39.22
C ASN A 360 -24.16 -30.39 39.93
N LYS A 361 -24.15 -29.07 39.67
CA LYS A 361 -23.29 -28.14 40.38
C LYS A 361 -23.57 -28.10 41.89
N LYS A 362 -24.85 -28.05 42.29
CA LYS A 362 -25.24 -28.12 43.71
C LYS A 362 -24.83 -29.45 44.36
N ILE A 363 -24.94 -30.56 43.63
CA ILE A 363 -24.51 -31.87 44.11
C ILE A 363 -22.99 -31.92 44.29
N GLU A 364 -22.21 -31.36 43.36
CA GLU A 364 -20.75 -31.26 43.52
C GLU A 364 -20.33 -30.37 44.70
N GLU A 365 -21.00 -29.22 44.87
CA GLU A 365 -20.81 -28.35 46.04
C GLU A 365 -21.15 -29.09 47.35
N ALA A 366 -22.25 -29.84 47.38
CA ALA A 366 -22.61 -30.66 48.53
C ALA A 366 -21.59 -31.79 48.78
N LEU A 367 -21.10 -32.46 47.74
CA LEU A 367 -20.10 -33.52 47.84
C LEU A 367 -18.74 -32.98 48.33
N THR A 368 -18.34 -31.79 47.90
CA THR A 368 -17.09 -31.14 48.38
C THR A 368 -17.22 -30.72 49.84
N ILE A 369 -18.38 -30.17 50.24
CA ILE A 369 -18.69 -29.89 51.65
C ILE A 369 -18.67 -31.19 52.48
N ALA A 370 -19.28 -32.26 51.97
CA ALA A 370 -19.34 -33.56 52.65
C ALA A 370 -17.92 -34.16 52.83
N LYS A 371 -17.09 -34.15 51.78
CA LYS A 371 -15.68 -34.58 51.87
C LYS A 371 -14.88 -33.74 52.87
N ARG A 372 -15.12 -32.42 52.91
CA ARG A 372 -14.48 -31.53 53.89
C ARG A 372 -14.93 -31.86 55.32
N ALA A 373 -16.23 -32.10 55.52
CA ALA A 373 -16.78 -32.50 56.81
C ALA A 373 -16.24 -33.86 57.27
N GLU A 374 -16.11 -34.83 56.35
CA GLU A 374 -15.50 -36.13 56.60
C GLU A 374 -14.03 -35.99 57.02
N SER A 375 -13.24 -35.17 56.32
CA SER A 375 -11.86 -34.87 56.68
C SER A 375 -11.74 -34.28 58.09
N ILE A 376 -12.61 -33.30 58.43
CA ILE A 376 -12.65 -32.70 59.77
C ILE A 376 -13.05 -33.74 60.83
N ALA A 377 -14.00 -34.61 60.52
CA ALA A 377 -14.42 -35.67 61.45
C ALA A 377 -13.32 -36.70 61.70
N ILE A 378 -12.55 -37.08 60.68
CA ILE A 378 -11.38 -37.96 60.80
C ILE A 378 -10.30 -37.28 61.65
N GLU A 379 -10.03 -36.00 61.41
CA GLU A 379 -9.07 -35.21 62.18
C GLU A 379 -9.50 -35.09 63.66
N ALA A 380 -10.76 -34.74 63.94
CA ALA A 380 -11.30 -34.67 65.29
C ALA A 380 -11.27 -36.03 66.02
N LYS A 381 -11.54 -37.13 65.31
CA LYS A 381 -11.43 -38.49 65.86
C LYS A 381 -9.97 -38.84 66.22
N SER A 382 -9.01 -38.39 65.43
CA SER A 382 -7.58 -38.54 65.74
C SER A 382 -7.16 -37.75 66.99
N PHE A 383 -7.67 -36.52 67.17
CA PHE A 383 -7.44 -35.72 68.38
C PHE A 383 -8.06 -36.36 69.65
N ASN A 384 -9.27 -36.92 69.56
CA ASN A 384 -9.94 -37.59 70.68
C ASN A 384 -9.27 -38.92 71.10
N GLN A 385 -8.60 -39.61 70.17
CA GLN A 385 -7.80 -40.79 70.52
C GLN A 385 -6.47 -40.43 71.22
N SER A 386 -5.89 -39.27 70.94
CA SER A 386 -4.73 -38.77 71.69
C SER A 386 -5.06 -38.24 73.09
N GLY A 387 -6.31 -37.80 73.34
CA GLY A 387 -6.75 -37.28 74.64
C GLY A 387 -7.12 -38.34 75.69
N SER A 388 -7.36 -39.60 75.28
CA SER A 388 -7.93 -40.65 76.15
C SER A 388 -6.91 -41.56 76.86
N LYS A 389 -5.60 -41.28 76.75
CA LYS A 389 -4.55 -41.96 77.53
C LYS A 389 -3.99 -41.07 78.64
N LYS A 390 -4.74 -40.83 79.72
CA LYS A 390 -4.20 -40.59 81.08
C LYS A 390 -5.31 -40.52 82.15
N LYS A 391 -5.55 -41.66 82.83
CA LYS A 391 -5.63 -41.82 84.31
C LYS A 391 -6.39 -43.11 84.64
N LYS A 392 -5.66 -44.16 85.05
CA LYS A 392 -6.14 -45.23 85.93
C LYS A 392 -5.16 -45.29 87.10
N GLU A 393 -5.56 -44.75 88.26
CA GLU A 393 -4.94 -45.07 89.54
C GLU A 393 -5.63 -46.32 90.13
N LYS A 394 -4.82 -47.20 90.71
CA LYS A 394 -5.16 -48.55 91.19
C LYS A 394 -5.85 -48.48 92.57
N PRO A 395 -6.80 -49.38 92.89
CA PRO A 395 -7.22 -49.61 94.27
C PRO A 395 -6.29 -50.62 94.98
N VAL A 396 -6.05 -50.34 96.26
CA VAL A 396 -5.20 -51.10 97.20
C VAL A 396 -5.96 -52.32 97.74
N VAL A 397 -5.25 -53.44 97.86
CA VAL A 397 -5.72 -54.74 98.37
C VAL A 397 -5.57 -54.79 99.90
N GLN A 398 -6.57 -55.30 100.62
CA GLN A 398 -6.44 -55.77 102.00
C GLN A 398 -6.46 -57.31 102.03
N PRO A 399 -5.61 -57.98 102.82
CA PRO A 399 -5.60 -59.42 102.95
C PRO A 399 -6.49 -59.93 104.10
N ARG A 400 -7.03 -61.13 103.88
CA ARG A 400 -7.73 -62.08 104.78
C ARG A 400 -6.68 -62.95 105.52
N VAL A 401 -6.86 -63.61 106.68
CA VAL A 401 -7.97 -64.02 107.57
C VAL A 401 -7.42 -64.14 109.02
N ASP A 402 -8.33 -64.05 109.99
CA ASP A 402 -8.43 -64.66 111.35
C ASP A 402 -8.67 -63.64 112.47
#